data_AF-A0A1G2Z528-F1
#
_entry.id   AF-A0A1G2Z528-F1
#
_cell.length_a   1.000
_cell.length_b   1.000
_cell.length_c   1.000
_cell.angle_alpha   90.00
_cell.angle_beta   90.00
_cell.angle_gamma   90.00
#
_symmetry.space_group_name_H-M   'P 1'
#
loop_
_entity.id
_entity.type
_entity.pdbx_description
1 polymer ?
#
loop_
_entity_poly.entity_id
_entity_poly.type
_entity_poly.pdbx_seq_one_letter_code
_entity_poly.pdbx_strand_id
1 'polypeptide(L)'
;MTERKLKDDVGKLTFEQAIQQLKEIVDKIEQGEIPLQDSLEQYEKGMALINHCRTILQKAEKRIEKISKEEPREPERQDEDSEPLLRG
;
A
#
# COMPACT_ATOMS: atom_id res chain seq x y z
N MET A 1 -24.21 -0.58 -14.61
CA MET A 1 -24.14 0.67 -13.80
C MET A 1 -23.71 0.40 -12.36
N THR A 2 -23.95 -0.81 -11.84
CA THR A 2 -23.62 -1.26 -10.48
C THR A 2 -22.11 -1.28 -10.20
N GLU A 3 -21.29 -1.76 -11.14
CA GLU A 3 -19.82 -1.85 -10.98
C GLU A 3 -19.11 -0.48 -10.79
N ARG A 4 -19.56 0.58 -11.49
CA ARG A 4 -18.96 1.91 -11.32
C ARG A 4 -19.22 2.48 -9.94
N LYS A 5 -20.46 2.31 -9.45
CA LYS A 5 -20.86 2.80 -8.13
C LYS A 5 -20.08 2.10 -7.01
N LEU A 6 -19.92 0.77 -7.10
CA LEU A 6 -19.09 -0.02 -6.18
C LEU A 6 -17.65 0.54 -6.11
N LYS A 7 -17.06 0.83 -7.28
CA LYS A 7 -15.68 1.34 -7.37
C LYS A 7 -15.54 2.75 -6.79
N ASP A 8 -16.54 3.60 -6.99
CA ASP A 8 -16.58 4.96 -6.44
C ASP A 8 -16.75 4.96 -4.91
N ASP A 9 -17.54 4.03 -4.37
CA ASP A 9 -17.74 3.89 -2.94
C ASP A 9 -16.47 3.36 -2.24
N VAL A 10 -15.82 2.35 -2.84
CA VAL A 10 -14.53 1.82 -2.34
C VAL A 10 -13.43 2.88 -2.42
N GLY A 11 -13.39 3.67 -3.50
CA GLY A 11 -12.36 4.69 -3.73
C GLY A 11 -12.32 5.82 -2.69
N LYS A 12 -13.40 5.98 -1.89
CA LYS A 12 -13.49 6.99 -0.82
C LYS A 12 -13.04 6.48 0.55
N LEU A 13 -12.82 5.18 0.70
CA LEU A 13 -12.47 4.57 1.99
C LEU A 13 -11.03 4.90 2.39
N THR A 14 -10.78 5.03 3.70
CA THR A 14 -9.42 4.99 4.24
C THR A 14 -8.85 3.57 4.17
N PHE A 15 -7.54 3.42 4.38
CA PHE A 15 -6.90 2.10 4.42
C PHE A 15 -7.51 1.21 5.52
N GLU A 16 -7.69 1.75 6.73
CA GLU A 16 -8.28 1.04 7.86
C GLU A 16 -9.73 0.62 7.59
N GLN A 17 -10.53 1.47 6.96
CA GLN A 17 -11.89 1.13 6.59
C GLN A 17 -11.94 0.04 5.51
N ALA A 18 -11.06 0.14 4.50
CA ALA A 18 -11.02 -0.82 3.41
C ALA A 18 -10.55 -2.21 3.89
N ILE A 19 -9.54 -2.26 4.78
CA ILE A 19 -9.06 -3.53 5.33
C ILE A 19 -10.08 -4.16 6.29
N GLN A 20 -10.81 -3.35 7.06
CA GLN A 20 -11.87 -3.84 7.94
C GLN A 20 -13.00 -4.47 7.14
N GLN A 21 -13.48 -3.80 6.08
CA GLN A 21 -14.49 -4.38 5.19
C GLN A 21 -13.99 -5.66 4.50
N LEU A 22 -12.71 -5.72 4.11
CA LEU A 22 -12.15 -6.93 3.50
C LEU A 22 -12.17 -8.11 4.49
N LYS A 23 -11.82 -7.89 5.76
CA LYS A 23 -11.89 -8.92 6.81
C LYS A 23 -13.32 -9.43 6.98
N GLU A 24 -14.29 -8.54 7.07
CA GLU A 24 -15.71 -8.93 7.20
C GLU A 24 -16.20 -9.77 6.02
N ILE A 25 -15.70 -9.51 4.82
CA ILE A 25 -16.01 -10.33 3.64
C ILE A 25 -15.40 -11.71 3.78
N VAL A 26 -14.12 -11.80 4.15
CA VAL A 26 -13.42 -13.07 4.35
C VAL A 26 -14.11 -13.90 5.42
N ASP A 27 -14.42 -13.31 6.58
CA ASP A 27 -15.08 -13.99 7.69
C ASP A 27 -16.42 -14.61 7.27
N LYS A 28 -17.23 -13.87 6.50
CA LYS A 28 -18.52 -14.37 6.00
C LYS A 28 -18.37 -15.51 4.98
N ILE A 29 -17.33 -15.46 4.15
CA ILE A 29 -17.04 -16.53 3.18
C ILE A 29 -16.60 -17.79 3.93
N GLU A 30 -15.73 -17.65 4.92
CA GLU A 30 -15.21 -18.78 5.72
C GLU A 30 -16.30 -19.45 6.57
N GLN A 31 -17.25 -18.66 7.07
CA GLN A 31 -18.41 -19.18 7.83
C GLN A 31 -19.44 -19.90 6.93
N GLY A 32 -19.33 -19.79 5.60
CA GLY A 32 -20.28 -20.38 4.67
C GLY A 32 -21.67 -19.72 4.73
N GLU A 33 -21.76 -18.51 5.27
CA GLU A 33 -23.02 -17.78 5.47
C GLU A 33 -23.52 -17.11 4.18
N ILE A 34 -22.75 -17.18 3.09
CA ILE A 34 -23.05 -16.48 1.84
C ILE A 34 -23.62 -17.45 0.80
N PRO A 35 -24.86 -17.20 0.30
CA PRO A 35 -25.41 -17.91 -0.85
C PRO A 35 -24.51 -17.78 -2.08
N LEU A 36 -24.43 -18.80 -2.92
CA LEU A 36 -23.56 -18.80 -4.12
C LEU A 36 -23.71 -17.55 -5.00
N GLN A 37 -24.93 -17.03 -5.14
CA GLN A 37 -25.21 -15.80 -5.91
C GLN A 37 -24.51 -14.58 -5.32
N ASP A 38 -24.48 -14.48 -3.99
CA ASP A 38 -23.89 -13.35 -3.27
C ASP A 38 -22.36 -13.51 -3.16
N SER A 39 -21.83 -14.74 -3.24
CA SER A 39 -20.39 -15.02 -3.19
C SER A 39 -19.62 -14.34 -4.32
N LEU A 40 -20.21 -14.22 -5.51
CA LEU A 40 -19.61 -13.51 -6.63
C LEU A 40 -19.52 -12.01 -6.37
N GLU A 41 -20.58 -11.40 -5.84
CA GLU A 41 -20.59 -9.96 -5.54
C GLU A 41 -19.62 -9.62 -4.39
N GLN A 42 -19.55 -10.47 -3.37
CA GLN A 42 -18.57 -10.32 -2.29
C GLN A 42 -17.14 -10.49 -2.78
N TYR A 43 -16.90 -11.41 -3.72
CA TYR A 43 -15.59 -11.58 -4.35
C TYR A 43 -15.18 -10.34 -5.15
N GLU A 44 -16.05 -9.79 -5.99
CA GLU A 44 -15.79 -8.57 -6.76
C GLU A 44 -15.50 -7.38 -5.83
N LYS A 45 -16.29 -7.22 -4.77
CA LYS A 45 -16.07 -6.20 -3.74
C LYS A 45 -14.72 -6.40 -3.03
N GLY A 46 -14.39 -7.64 -2.65
CA GLY A 46 -13.10 -7.99 -2.05
C GLY A 46 -11.92 -7.61 -2.95
N MET A 47 -12.01 -7.92 -4.25
CA MET A 47 -10.99 -7.55 -5.23
C MET A 47 -10.85 -6.04 -5.39
N ALA A 48 -11.97 -5.30 -5.38
CA ALA A 48 -11.94 -3.85 -5.41
C ALA A 48 -11.24 -3.25 -4.16
N LEU A 49 -11.55 -3.77 -2.97
CA LEU A 49 -10.92 -3.36 -1.71
C LEU A 49 -9.41 -3.65 -1.71
N ILE A 50 -8.98 -4.83 -2.16
CA ILE A 50 -7.55 -5.19 -2.28
C ILE A 50 -6.81 -4.20 -3.18
N ASN A 51 -7.38 -3.89 -4.35
CA ASN A 51 -6.77 -2.95 -5.29
C ASN A 51 -6.68 -1.53 -4.72
N HIS A 52 -7.69 -1.10 -3.96
CA HIS A 52 -7.68 0.20 -3.28
C HIS A 52 -6.60 0.26 -2.21
N CYS A 53 -6.51 -0.76 -1.34
CA CYS A 53 -5.46 -0.87 -0.32
C CYS A 53 -4.05 -0.79 -0.94
N ARG A 54 -3.81 -1.54 -2.02
CA ARG A 54 -2.53 -1.49 -2.77
C ARG A 54 -2.23 -0.09 -3.28
N THR A 55 -3.24 0.60 -3.82
CA THR A 55 -3.08 1.97 -4.33
C THR A 55 -2.71 2.95 -3.20
N ILE A 56 -3.31 2.81 -2.01
CA ILE A 56 -2.94 3.65 -0.86
C ILE A 56 -1.50 3.39 -0.43
N LEU A 57 -1.12 2.11 -0.28
CA LEU A 57 0.24 1.73 0.12
C LEU A 57 1.30 2.23 -0.87
N GLN A 58 1.06 2.07 -2.17
CA GLN A 58 1.96 2.59 -3.21
C GLN A 58 2.11 4.12 -3.15
N LYS A 59 1.03 4.85 -2.84
CA LYS A 59 1.11 6.31 -2.68
C LYS A 59 1.92 6.69 -1.43
N ALA A 60 1.76 5.95 -0.34
CA ALA A 60 2.52 6.16 0.89
C ALA A 60 4.02 5.88 0.66
N GLU A 61 4.36 4.76 0.03
CA GLU A 61 5.73 4.38 -0.32
C GLU A 61 6.42 5.46 -1.19
N LYS A 62 5.75 5.90 -2.26
CA LYS A 62 6.26 6.99 -3.11
C LYS A 62 6.47 8.30 -2.35
N ARG A 63 5.67 8.58 -1.33
CA ARG A 63 5.82 9.78 -0.51
C ARG A 63 7.03 9.66 0.40
N ILE A 64 7.27 8.49 0.99
CA ILE A 64 8.46 8.20 1.79
C ILE A 64 9.72 8.35 0.94
N GLU A 65 9.74 7.73 -0.26
CA GLU A 65 10.88 7.79 -1.17
C GLU A 65 11.28 9.23 -1.56
N LYS A 66 10.29 10.11 -1.75
CA LYS A 66 10.55 11.54 -2.03
C LYS A 66 11.20 12.24 -0.85
N ILE A 67 10.67 12.05 0.36
CA ILE A 67 11.20 12.66 1.59
C ILE A 67 12.66 12.20 1.80
N SER A 68 12.94 10.91 1.66
CA SER A 68 14.30 10.35 1.82
C SER A 68 15.31 10.81 0.76
N LYS A 69 14.86 11.27 -0.41
CA LYS A 69 15.75 11.85 -1.44
C LYS A 69 16.05 13.34 -1.20
N GLU A 70 15.18 14.02 -0.46
CA GLU A 70 15.30 15.44 -0.12
C GLU A 70 16.11 15.67 1.16
N GLU A 71 16.27 14.65 2.02
CA GLU A 71 17.22 14.69 3.12
C GLU A 71 18.66 14.80 2.56
N PRO A 72 19.41 15.87 2.92
CA PRO A 72 20.79 15.98 2.48
C PRO A 72 21.56 14.80 3.08
N ARG A 73 22.03 13.91 2.22
CA ARG A 73 23.05 12.93 2.62
C ARG A 73 24.21 13.74 3.19
N GLU A 74 24.53 13.53 4.47
CA GLU A 74 25.82 13.98 4.98
C GLU A 74 26.86 13.44 3.98
N PRO A 75 27.74 14.30 3.44
CA PRO A 75 28.77 13.82 2.54
C PRO A 75 29.54 12.76 3.32
N GLU A 76 29.51 11.52 2.82
CA GLU A 76 30.42 10.48 3.26
C GLU A 76 31.80 11.13 3.22
N ARG A 77 32.42 11.33 4.38
CA ARG A 77 33.79 11.83 4.44
C ARG A 77 34.62 10.79 3.72
N GLN A 78 34.94 11.07 2.46
CA GLN A 78 36.04 10.40 1.81
C GLN A 78 37.26 10.88 2.56
N ASP A 79 37.78 10.04 3.44
CA ASP A 79 39.10 10.19 4.02
C ASP A 79 40.13 10.00 2.89
N GLU A 80 40.12 10.90 1.90
CA GLU A 80 41.12 11.07 0.85
C GLU A 80 42.22 11.99 1.37
N ASP A 81 42.82 11.72 2.53
CA ASP A 81 44.02 12.43 2.97
C ASP A 81 44.76 11.62 4.04
N SER A 82 45.44 10.57 3.61
CA SER A 82 46.60 10.04 4.35
C SER A 82 47.61 9.39 3.40
N GLU A 83 48.11 10.18 2.46
CA GLU A 83 49.52 10.11 2.05
C GLU A 83 49.89 11.45 1.39
N PRO A 84 50.95 12.15 1.86
CA PRO A 84 52.27 11.76 1.38
C PRO A 84 53.47 11.99 2.33
N LEU A 85 54.45 11.10 2.16
CA LEU A 85 55.92 11.31 2.14
C LEU A 85 56.59 12.04 3.32
N LEU A 86 57.54 11.35 3.98
CA LEU A 86 58.94 11.81 4.04
C LEU A 86 59.88 10.71 4.54
N ARG A 87 60.96 10.53 3.78
CA ARG A 87 62.19 9.79 4.08
C ARG A 87 62.63 9.85 5.55
N GLY A 88 63.06 8.70 6.06
CA GLY A 88 64.08 8.55 7.09
C GLY A 88 64.92 7.32 6.77
#